data_AF-A0A1G4KJ40-F1
#
_entry.id   AF-A0A1G4KJ40-F1
#
_cell.length_a   1.000
_cell.length_b   1.000
_cell.length_c   1.000
_cell.angle_alpha   90.00
_cell.angle_beta   90.00
_cell.angle_gamma   90.00
#
_symmetry.space_group_name_H-M   'P 1'
#
loop_
_entity.id
_entity.type
_entity.pdbx_description
1 polymer ?
#
loop_
_entity_poly.entity_id
_entity_poly.type
_entity_poly.pdbx_seq_one_letter_code
_entity_poly.pdbx_strand_id
1 'polypeptide(L)'
;MVAPTAVKKSVTGSDASQLESGASSRIFGGNSFHKAADDDDDDEVLVDDQNMDAEEPRPEENSNESTKKPQEVVLDERGKPRFPSAAQAGETKVKLESRKVTVPPHRMTPLRNNWTKIYPPLVDHLKLQVRMNLKTKTVELRTHPKHTTDPGALQKGADFIKAFTLGFDLDDSIALLRLDDLYIETFEIKDVKTLNGDHLSRAIGRIAGKDGKTKFAIENATRTRIVLADSKIHILGGFTHIRMARESVVSLILGSPPGKVYGNLRTVASRLKERY
;
A
#
# COMPACT_ATOMS: atom_id res chain seq x y z
N MET A 1 -25.36 -72.97 -20.09
CA MET A 1 -25.81 -71.96 -21.08
C MET A 1 -24.96 -70.71 -20.80
N VAL A 2 -23.78 -70.48 -21.39
CA VAL A 2 -23.34 -70.43 -22.80
C VAL A 2 -23.85 -69.18 -23.56
N ALA A 3 -23.06 -68.08 -23.50
CA ALA A 3 -22.81 -67.00 -24.49
C ALA A 3 -24.02 -66.22 -25.11
N PRO A 4 -23.82 -65.08 -25.86
CA PRO A 4 -22.62 -64.25 -26.17
C PRO A 4 -22.72 -62.81 -25.57
N THR A 5 -21.78 -61.85 -25.60
CA THR A 5 -20.66 -61.41 -26.49
C THR A 5 -21.04 -60.45 -27.64
N ALA A 6 -20.80 -59.14 -27.44
CA ALA A 6 -20.63 -58.09 -28.47
C ALA A 6 -19.87 -56.91 -27.81
N VAL A 7 -18.60 -56.57 -28.10
CA VAL A 7 -17.84 -56.25 -29.33
C VAL A 7 -18.00 -54.78 -29.78
N LYS A 8 -16.83 -54.12 -29.88
CA LYS A 8 -16.58 -52.70 -30.20
C LYS A 8 -17.12 -52.28 -31.57
N LYS A 9 -17.32 -50.97 -31.75
CA LYS A 9 -16.95 -50.29 -33.00
C LYS A 9 -16.20 -48.98 -32.73
N SER A 10 -14.93 -48.96 -33.11
CA SER A 10 -14.06 -47.78 -33.16
C SER A 10 -14.03 -47.26 -34.59
N VAL A 11 -14.03 -45.94 -34.76
CA VAL A 11 -13.60 -45.29 -36.02
C VAL A 11 -12.65 -44.15 -35.64
N THR A 12 -11.38 -44.34 -35.96
CA THR A 12 -10.34 -43.31 -36.00
C THR A 12 -10.01 -43.02 -37.46
N GLY A 13 -9.68 -41.77 -37.74
CA GLY A 13 -9.71 -41.18 -39.08
C GLY A 13 -8.78 -41.74 -40.15
N SER A 14 -8.94 -41.15 -41.33
CA SER A 14 -7.96 -41.12 -42.41
C SER A 14 -7.87 -39.70 -42.95
N ASP A 15 -6.63 -39.22 -43.05
CA ASP A 15 -6.19 -37.88 -43.44
C ASP A 15 -6.08 -37.76 -44.99
N ALA A 16 -5.52 -36.63 -45.48
CA ALA A 16 -5.00 -36.35 -46.83
C ALA A 16 -5.72 -35.27 -47.68
N SER A 17 -5.33 -34.03 -47.38
CA SER A 17 -4.94 -32.93 -48.29
C SER A 17 -4.95 -33.09 -49.83
N GLN A 18 -5.31 -31.97 -50.51
CA GLN A 18 -4.74 -31.34 -51.74
C GLN A 18 -5.81 -30.40 -52.36
N LEU A 19 -5.54 -29.30 -53.08
CA LEU A 19 -4.48 -28.26 -53.13
C LEU A 19 -5.06 -27.10 -54.01
N GLU A 20 -4.39 -25.94 -54.12
CA GLU A 20 -4.68 -24.80 -55.05
C GLU A 20 -5.92 -23.93 -54.74
N SER A 21 -6.00 -22.62 -55.07
CA SER A 21 -5.04 -21.65 -55.65
C SER A 21 -5.43 -20.19 -55.30
N GLY A 22 -4.48 -19.25 -55.45
CA GLY A 22 -4.69 -17.91 -56.02
C GLY A 22 -5.49 -16.83 -55.25
N ALA A 23 -4.77 -15.81 -54.74
CA ALA A 23 -4.92 -14.38 -55.12
C ALA A 23 -4.40 -13.43 -54.01
N SER A 24 -3.47 -12.53 -54.35
CA SER A 24 -2.96 -11.47 -53.45
C SER A 24 -3.15 -10.08 -54.07
N SER A 25 -3.82 -9.17 -53.35
CA SER A 25 -4.18 -7.78 -53.72
C SER A 25 -4.93 -7.12 -52.55
N ARG A 26 -4.76 -5.83 -52.17
CA ARG A 26 -3.88 -4.73 -52.62
C ARG A 26 -3.60 -3.75 -51.46
N ILE A 27 -2.35 -3.34 -51.31
CA ILE A 27 -1.85 -1.94 -51.18
C ILE A 27 -2.52 -1.00 -50.15
N PHE A 28 -1.78 -0.68 -49.08
CA PHE A 28 -1.39 0.67 -48.59
C PHE A 28 -0.39 0.46 -47.43
N GLY A 29 0.73 1.19 -47.24
CA GLY A 29 1.26 2.37 -47.94
C GLY A 29 1.61 3.47 -46.94
N GLY A 30 2.86 3.56 -46.45
CA GLY A 30 3.29 4.61 -45.51
C GLY A 30 4.63 4.32 -44.83
N ASN A 31 5.71 4.93 -45.33
CA ASN A 31 7.09 4.64 -44.91
C ASN A 31 7.52 5.32 -43.61
N SER A 32 8.42 4.65 -42.89
CA SER A 32 9.37 5.28 -41.95
C SER A 32 10.69 5.60 -42.65
N PHE A 33 11.57 6.33 -41.95
CA PHE A 33 12.93 6.81 -42.28
C PHE A 33 13.04 8.22 -42.86
N HIS A 34 13.58 9.12 -42.03
CA HIS A 34 14.52 10.14 -42.47
C HIS A 34 15.76 10.13 -41.56
N LYS A 35 16.88 10.59 -42.12
CA LYS A 35 18.25 10.38 -41.67
C LYS A 35 18.90 11.74 -41.36
N ALA A 36 19.90 11.73 -40.48
CA ALA A 36 20.67 12.91 -40.08
C ALA A 36 21.39 13.62 -41.23
N ALA A 37 21.58 14.92 -41.06
CA ALA A 37 22.63 15.75 -41.65
C ALA A 37 22.98 16.85 -40.63
N ASP A 38 24.26 16.97 -40.30
CA ASP A 38 24.86 18.20 -39.76
C ASP A 38 25.34 19.01 -40.97
N ASP A 39 25.32 20.34 -40.87
CA ASP A 39 26.19 21.25 -41.63
C ASP A 39 26.37 22.51 -40.75
N ASP A 40 27.63 22.91 -40.57
CA ASP A 40 28.04 24.16 -39.92
C ASP A 40 28.00 25.32 -40.93
N ASP A 41 27.74 26.54 -40.45
CA ASP A 41 28.41 27.81 -40.82
C ASP A 41 27.53 29.03 -40.46
N ASP A 42 28.09 29.94 -39.66
CA ASP A 42 28.17 31.41 -39.87
C ASP A 42 28.42 32.15 -38.54
N ASP A 43 29.67 32.59 -38.37
CA ASP A 43 30.10 33.62 -37.41
C ASP A 43 29.90 35.04 -38.00
N GLU A 44 30.20 36.09 -37.22
CA GLU A 44 30.23 37.54 -37.58
C GLU A 44 28.88 38.32 -37.61
N VAL A 45 28.75 39.60 -37.19
CA VAL A 45 29.58 40.54 -36.39
C VAL A 45 28.74 41.74 -35.90
N LEU A 46 29.08 42.33 -34.73
CA LEU A 46 28.91 43.76 -34.30
C LEU A 46 27.45 44.32 -34.29
N VAL A 47 27.03 45.42 -33.64
CA VAL A 47 27.56 46.69 -33.07
C VAL A 47 26.64 47.01 -31.85
N ASP A 48 27.13 47.18 -30.62
CA ASP A 48 27.39 48.45 -29.88
C ASP A 48 26.19 49.36 -29.51
N ASP A 49 26.37 50.10 -28.41
CA ASP A 49 25.74 51.38 -28.00
C ASP A 49 24.48 51.44 -27.07
N GLN A 50 24.59 52.36 -26.09
CA GLN A 50 23.57 53.09 -25.29
C GLN A 50 22.51 52.39 -24.40
N ASN A 51 22.88 52.28 -23.11
CA ASN A 51 22.28 52.99 -21.95
C ASN A 51 20.75 53.19 -21.87
N MET A 52 20.08 52.50 -20.92
CA MET A 52 18.80 52.96 -20.33
C MET A 52 18.50 52.29 -18.97
N ASP A 53 18.37 53.09 -17.92
CA ASP A 53 17.77 52.68 -16.63
C ASP A 53 16.27 52.41 -16.82
N ALA A 54 15.78 51.24 -16.38
CA ALA A 54 14.35 50.97 -16.19
C ALA A 54 14.13 49.91 -15.11
N GLU A 55 13.27 50.19 -14.12
CA GLU A 55 12.83 49.24 -13.11
C GLU A 55 11.98 48.12 -13.72
N GLU A 56 12.24 46.86 -13.38
CA GLU A 56 11.28 45.78 -13.64
C GLU A 56 10.12 45.78 -12.62
N PRO A 57 8.89 45.50 -13.06
CA PRO A 57 7.69 45.73 -12.26
C PRO A 57 7.41 44.64 -11.22
N ARG A 58 6.88 45.04 -10.06
CA ARG A 58 6.24 44.12 -9.11
C ARG A 58 4.84 43.75 -9.61
N PRO A 59 4.40 42.49 -9.49
CA PRO A 59 2.99 42.15 -9.66
C PRO A 59 2.16 42.62 -8.46
N GLU A 60 1.27 43.57 -8.72
CA GLU A 60 -0.04 43.67 -8.08
C GLU A 60 -0.85 42.39 -8.41
N GLU A 61 -1.85 41.92 -7.66
CA GLU A 61 -2.47 42.36 -6.41
C GLU A 61 -3.17 41.12 -5.80
N ASN A 62 -3.31 41.04 -4.47
CA ASN A 62 -4.47 40.35 -3.89
C ASN A 62 -4.72 40.86 -2.46
N SER A 63 -5.54 41.91 -2.38
CA SER A 63 -5.91 42.60 -1.16
C SER A 63 -6.77 41.72 -0.24
N ASN A 64 -6.16 41.21 0.83
CA ASN A 64 -6.90 40.62 1.95
C ASN A 64 -6.65 41.48 3.20
N GLU A 65 -7.50 42.49 3.37
CA GLU A 65 -7.37 43.57 4.34
C GLU A 65 -7.49 43.05 5.79
N SER A 66 -6.37 42.58 6.32
CA SER A 66 -6.25 42.20 7.72
C SER A 66 -5.90 43.44 8.54
N THR A 67 -6.94 44.16 9.02
CA THR A 67 -6.80 45.36 9.84
C THR A 67 -5.99 45.05 11.12
N LYS A 68 -4.68 45.29 11.08
CA LYS A 68 -3.80 45.17 12.24
C LYS A 68 -4.16 46.27 13.24
N LYS A 69 -5.01 45.95 14.22
CA LYS A 69 -5.13 46.77 15.43
C LYS A 69 -3.73 46.90 16.04
N PRO A 70 -3.27 48.11 16.39
CA PRO A 70 -2.00 48.26 17.11
C PRO A 70 -2.10 47.51 18.44
N GLN A 71 -1.10 46.66 18.73
CA GLN A 71 -1.01 45.99 20.03
C GLN A 71 -0.58 47.02 21.07
N GLU A 72 -1.56 47.55 21.79
CA GLU A 72 -1.35 48.41 22.94
C GLU A 72 -0.59 47.62 24.02
N VAL A 73 0.64 48.05 24.32
CA VAL A 73 1.49 47.43 25.34
C VAL A 73 0.97 47.80 26.71
N VAL A 74 0.25 46.87 27.35
CA VAL A 74 -0.22 47.03 28.73
C VAL A 74 0.99 47.17 29.65
N LEU A 75 1.11 48.31 30.31
CA LEU A 75 2.17 48.63 31.26
C LEU A 75 1.67 48.38 32.69
N ASP A 76 2.41 47.61 33.49
CA ASP A 76 2.13 47.53 34.93
C ASP A 76 2.55 48.84 35.63
N GLU A 77 2.08 49.09 36.86
CA GLU A 77 2.30 50.33 37.67
C GLU A 77 3.77 50.75 37.85
N ARG A 78 4.73 49.88 37.50
CA ARG A 78 6.18 50.14 37.53
C ARG A 78 6.78 50.47 36.15
N GLY A 79 5.94 50.81 35.16
CA GLY A 79 6.37 51.20 33.82
C GLY A 79 6.99 50.07 32.99
N LYS A 80 6.74 48.80 33.37
CA LYS A 80 7.27 47.63 32.66
C LYS A 80 6.20 47.05 31.74
N PRO A 81 6.50 46.74 30.47
CA PRO A 81 5.53 46.17 29.55
C PRO A 81 5.19 44.73 29.95
N ARG A 82 3.92 44.48 30.23
CA ARG A 82 3.36 43.18 30.55
C ARG A 82 2.79 42.54 29.30
N PHE A 83 3.59 41.73 28.65
CA PHE A 83 3.12 40.91 27.54
C PHE A 83 2.17 39.81 28.08
N PRO A 84 0.94 39.68 27.56
CA PRO A 84 0.12 38.50 27.85
C PRO A 84 0.86 37.26 27.36
N SER A 85 0.82 36.17 28.13
CA SER A 85 1.53 34.95 27.76
C SER A 85 0.97 34.40 26.44
N ALA A 86 1.85 34.10 25.48
CA ALA A 86 1.48 33.50 24.19
C ALA A 86 0.90 32.07 24.30
N ALA A 87 0.70 31.57 25.53
CA ALA A 87 0.21 30.24 25.86
C ALA A 87 -1.23 29.95 25.40
N GLN A 88 -2.05 30.98 25.13
CA GLN A 88 -3.43 30.80 24.62
C GLN A 88 -3.56 30.90 23.10
N ALA A 89 -2.51 31.33 22.37
CA ALA A 89 -2.52 31.37 20.91
C ALA A 89 -2.11 30.02 20.28
N GLY A 90 -1.65 29.07 21.10
CA GLY A 90 -0.99 27.83 20.71
C GLY A 90 -1.67 26.56 21.24
N GLU A 91 -3.00 26.50 21.28
CA GLU A 91 -3.65 25.19 21.14
C GLU A 91 -3.08 24.53 19.88
N THR A 92 -2.63 23.27 20.00
CA THR A 92 -1.92 22.52 18.96
C THR A 92 -2.81 22.26 17.74
N LYS A 93 -3.00 23.29 16.91
CA LYS A 93 -3.69 23.21 15.64
C LYS A 93 -2.94 22.24 14.73
N VAL A 94 -3.44 21.01 14.67
CA VAL A 94 -3.02 20.00 13.71
C VAL A 94 -3.15 20.63 12.33
N LYS A 95 -2.01 20.72 11.62
CA LYS A 95 -1.95 21.27 10.26
C LYS A 95 -2.89 20.46 9.36
N LEU A 96 -3.45 21.11 8.34
CA LEU A 96 -4.26 20.42 7.34
C LEU A 96 -3.34 19.49 6.53
N GLU A 97 -3.29 18.23 6.91
CA GLU A 97 -2.52 17.19 6.24
C GLU A 97 -3.49 16.26 5.51
N SER A 98 -3.10 15.81 4.32
CA SER A 98 -3.88 14.86 3.54
C SER A 98 -3.00 13.75 3.01
N ARG A 99 -3.46 12.51 3.15
CA ARG A 99 -2.76 11.31 2.70
C ARG A 99 -3.62 10.52 1.74
N LYS A 100 -3.00 9.95 0.70
CA LYS A 100 -3.67 9.14 -0.31
C LYS A 100 -3.13 7.72 -0.24
N VAL A 101 -4.02 6.73 -0.12
CA VAL A 101 -3.67 5.31 -0.15
C VAL A 101 -4.23 4.70 -1.43
N THR A 102 -3.38 4.05 -2.22
CA THR A 102 -3.78 3.33 -3.44
C THR A 102 -4.36 1.96 -3.09
N VAL A 103 -5.41 1.55 -3.80
CA VAL A 103 -6.11 0.28 -3.57
C VAL A 103 -5.92 -0.65 -4.77
N PRO A 104 -5.34 -1.84 -4.58
CA PRO A 104 -5.21 -2.84 -5.65
C PRO A 104 -6.58 -3.22 -6.24
N PRO A 105 -6.72 -3.41 -7.57
CA PRO A 105 -8.01 -3.70 -8.20
C PRO A 105 -8.77 -4.88 -7.59
N HIS A 106 -8.08 -5.96 -7.20
CA HIS A 106 -8.66 -7.14 -6.55
C HIS A 106 -9.29 -6.84 -5.17
N ARG A 107 -8.81 -5.81 -4.46
CA ARG A 107 -9.33 -5.40 -3.13
C ARG A 107 -10.41 -4.31 -3.21
N MET A 108 -10.69 -3.75 -4.39
CA MET A 108 -11.73 -2.72 -4.56
C MET A 108 -13.14 -3.24 -4.27
N THR A 109 -13.47 -4.48 -4.63
CA THR A 109 -14.80 -5.06 -4.38
C THR A 109 -15.04 -5.31 -2.88
N PRO A 110 -14.13 -5.98 -2.13
CA PRO A 110 -14.21 -6.03 -0.67
C PRO A 110 -14.30 -4.67 0.01
N LEU A 111 -13.53 -3.68 -0.48
CA LEU A 111 -13.54 -2.32 0.08
C LEU A 111 -14.89 -1.64 -0.05
N ARG A 112 -15.57 -1.77 -1.20
CA ARG A 112 -16.92 -1.21 -1.40
C ARG A 112 -17.95 -1.91 -0.51
N ASN A 113 -17.92 -3.24 -0.46
CA ASN A 113 -18.90 -4.03 0.30
C ASN A 113 -18.82 -3.75 1.81
N ASN A 114 -17.60 -3.59 2.35
CA ASN A 114 -17.37 -3.30 3.76
C ASN A 114 -17.28 -1.80 4.08
N TRP A 115 -17.44 -0.90 3.10
CA TRP A 115 -17.22 0.55 3.27
C TRP A 115 -18.00 1.12 4.46
N THR A 116 -19.28 0.73 4.59
CA THR A 116 -20.19 1.15 5.67
C THR A 116 -19.69 0.81 7.08
N LYS A 117 -18.80 -0.19 7.22
CA LYS A 117 -18.14 -0.54 8.48
C LYS A 117 -16.72 0.02 8.61
N ILE A 118 -16.10 0.43 7.50
CA ILE A 118 -14.72 0.94 7.42
C ILE A 118 -14.66 2.43 7.78
N TYR A 119 -15.60 3.26 7.29
CA TYR A 119 -15.54 4.70 7.54
C TYR A 119 -15.95 5.12 8.97
N PRO A 120 -16.93 4.50 9.68
CA PRO A 120 -17.32 4.95 11.02
C PRO A 120 -16.16 4.99 12.03
N PRO A 121 -15.33 3.93 12.21
CA PRO A 121 -14.23 4.01 13.17
C PRO A 121 -13.20 5.10 12.80
N LEU A 122 -13.00 5.41 11.52
CA LEU A 122 -12.11 6.50 11.07
C LEU A 122 -12.68 7.90 11.34
N VAL A 123 -13.99 8.08 11.18
CA VAL A 123 -14.66 9.37 11.35
C VAL A 123 -14.98 9.62 12.83
N ASP A 124 -15.48 8.62 13.55
CA ASP A 124 -15.99 8.81 14.92
C ASP A 124 -14.85 8.82 15.95
N HIS A 125 -13.89 7.89 15.85
CA HIS A 125 -12.78 7.81 16.80
C HIS A 125 -11.64 8.77 16.44
N LEU A 126 -11.21 8.79 15.16
CA LEU A 126 -10.05 9.58 14.71
C LEU A 126 -10.42 10.96 14.14
N LYS A 127 -11.70 11.24 13.91
CA LYS A 127 -12.20 12.55 13.42
C LYS A 127 -11.52 12.99 12.12
N LEU A 128 -11.23 12.02 11.25
CA LEU A 128 -10.66 12.23 9.93
C LEU A 128 -11.76 12.38 8.87
N GLN A 129 -11.55 13.25 7.90
CA GLN A 129 -12.37 13.29 6.69
C GLN A 129 -11.86 12.22 5.72
N VAL A 130 -12.74 11.31 5.30
CA VAL A 130 -12.38 10.18 4.43
C VAL A 130 -13.20 10.25 3.12
N ARG A 131 -12.52 10.15 1.98
CA ARG A 131 -13.11 10.16 0.64
C ARG A 131 -12.59 9.00 -0.20
N MET A 132 -13.48 8.26 -0.84
CA MET A 132 -13.11 7.19 -1.78
C MET A 132 -13.23 7.68 -3.23
N ASN A 133 -12.11 7.77 -3.95
CA ASN A 133 -12.10 8.15 -5.37
C ASN A 133 -12.09 6.90 -6.27
N LEU A 134 -13.25 6.61 -6.84
CA LEU A 134 -13.50 5.40 -7.64
C LEU A 134 -12.74 5.38 -8.98
N LYS A 135 -12.49 6.56 -9.58
CA LYS A 135 -11.74 6.69 -10.85
C LYS A 135 -10.25 6.37 -10.67
N THR A 136 -9.61 6.97 -9.67
CA THR A 136 -8.17 6.80 -9.36
C THR A 136 -7.88 5.57 -8.49
N LYS A 137 -8.91 4.89 -7.96
CA LYS A 137 -8.79 3.76 -7.02
C LYS A 137 -7.95 4.13 -5.79
N THR A 138 -8.16 5.34 -5.28
CA THR A 138 -7.48 5.87 -4.09
C THR A 138 -8.49 6.18 -2.99
N VAL A 139 -8.10 5.96 -1.75
CA VAL A 139 -8.77 6.53 -0.57
C VAL A 139 -7.95 7.71 -0.09
N GLU A 140 -8.61 8.86 0.08
CA GLU A 140 -8.01 10.10 0.55
C GLU A 140 -8.48 10.34 1.98
N LEU A 141 -7.53 10.54 2.89
CA LEU A 141 -7.76 10.92 4.27
C LEU A 141 -7.27 12.36 4.45
N ARG A 142 -7.99 13.17 5.23
CA ARG A 142 -7.59 14.53 5.59
C ARG A 142 -7.85 14.76 7.09
N THR A 143 -6.93 15.43 7.77
CA THR A 143 -7.18 15.92 9.13
C THR A 143 -8.20 17.06 9.10
N HIS A 144 -8.97 17.24 10.17
CA HIS A 144 -9.82 18.42 10.35
C HIS A 144 -9.25 19.31 11.47
N PRO A 145 -8.76 20.53 11.18
CA PRO A 145 -8.02 21.36 12.14
C PRO A 145 -8.76 21.73 13.44
N LYS A 146 -10.09 21.55 13.52
CA LYS A 146 -10.90 21.80 14.73
C LYS A 146 -11.38 20.53 15.45
N HIS A 147 -11.17 19.34 14.87
CA HIS A 147 -11.75 18.10 15.40
C HIS A 147 -10.70 16.99 15.59
N THR A 148 -9.69 16.91 14.72
CA THR A 148 -8.56 15.98 14.91
C THR A 148 -7.62 16.54 15.96
N THR A 149 -7.61 15.94 17.16
CA THR A 149 -6.75 16.38 18.29
C THR A 149 -5.38 15.69 18.28
N ASP A 150 -5.30 14.43 17.83
CA ASP A 150 -4.07 13.64 17.80
C ASP A 150 -3.34 13.80 16.44
N PRO A 151 -2.07 14.26 16.42
CA PRO A 151 -1.27 14.28 15.19
C PRO A 151 -0.99 12.89 14.61
N GLY A 152 -0.96 11.84 15.45
CA GLY A 152 -0.78 10.44 15.02
C GLY A 152 -1.99 9.86 14.28
N ALA A 153 -3.16 10.48 14.39
CA ALA A 153 -4.42 9.93 13.90
C ALA A 153 -4.41 9.66 12.38
N LEU A 154 -3.85 10.57 11.58
CA LEU A 154 -3.78 10.40 10.13
C LEU A 154 -2.91 9.20 9.72
N GLN A 155 -1.82 8.95 10.45
CA GLN A 155 -0.94 7.80 10.22
C GLN A 155 -1.67 6.49 10.56
N LYS A 156 -2.31 6.41 11.73
CA LYS A 156 -3.13 5.25 12.14
C LYS A 156 -4.25 4.95 11.13
N GLY A 157 -4.96 5.98 10.66
CA GLY A 157 -5.99 5.85 9.64
C GLY A 157 -5.46 5.38 8.29
N ALA A 158 -4.27 5.81 7.89
CA ALA A 158 -3.61 5.35 6.68
C ALA A 158 -3.13 3.89 6.81
N ASP A 159 -2.56 3.50 7.96
CA ASP A 159 -2.12 2.13 8.21
C ASP A 159 -3.28 1.14 8.36
N PHE A 160 -4.43 1.57 8.90
CA PHE A 160 -5.68 0.82 8.89
C PHE A 160 -6.15 0.47 7.47
N ILE A 161 -6.23 1.46 6.58
CA ILE A 161 -6.61 1.22 5.17
C ILE A 161 -5.54 0.36 4.49
N LYS A 162 -4.26 0.61 4.76
CA LYS A 162 -3.15 -0.19 4.22
C LYS A 162 -3.25 -1.65 4.66
N ALA A 163 -3.58 -1.96 5.92
CA ALA A 163 -3.83 -3.32 6.37
C ALA A 163 -4.94 -3.99 5.54
N PHE A 164 -6.07 -3.29 5.36
CA PHE A 164 -7.17 -3.79 4.56
C PHE A 164 -6.80 -3.96 3.07
N THR A 165 -5.94 -3.10 2.49
CA THR A 165 -5.47 -3.27 1.10
C THR A 165 -4.44 -4.38 0.94
N LEU A 166 -3.66 -4.72 1.99
CA LEU A 166 -2.75 -5.86 2.02
C LEU A 166 -3.45 -7.22 2.18
N GLY A 167 -4.76 -7.21 2.48
CA GLY A 167 -5.58 -8.43 2.51
C GLY A 167 -6.03 -8.87 3.90
N PHE A 168 -5.69 -8.15 4.97
CA PHE A 168 -6.19 -8.42 6.31
C PHE A 168 -7.71 -8.25 6.38
N ASP A 169 -8.32 -8.90 7.38
CA ASP A 169 -9.75 -8.76 7.65
C ASP A 169 -10.06 -7.41 8.29
N LEU A 170 -11.33 -7.02 8.28
CA LEU A 170 -11.80 -5.77 8.87
C LEU A 170 -11.55 -5.72 10.37
N ASP A 171 -11.87 -6.79 11.10
CA ASP A 171 -11.77 -6.81 12.57
C ASP A 171 -10.31 -6.76 13.04
N ASP A 172 -9.41 -7.45 12.33
CA ASP A 172 -7.96 -7.37 12.56
C ASP A 172 -7.40 -5.99 12.20
N SER A 173 -7.96 -5.33 11.18
CA SER A 173 -7.61 -3.95 10.86
C SER A 173 -8.09 -2.99 11.96
N ILE A 174 -9.30 -3.16 12.49
CA ILE A 174 -9.83 -2.35 13.60
C ILE A 174 -8.96 -2.50 14.86
N ALA A 175 -8.30 -3.65 15.07
CA ALA A 175 -7.34 -3.82 16.16
C ALA A 175 -6.14 -2.85 16.06
N LEU A 176 -5.65 -2.52 14.87
CA LEU A 176 -4.59 -1.50 14.66
C LEU A 176 -5.03 -0.07 15.04
N LEU A 177 -6.33 0.23 14.98
CA LEU A 177 -6.85 1.53 15.44
C LEU A 177 -6.99 1.61 16.97
N ARG A 178 -6.96 0.46 17.66
CA ARG A 178 -7.14 0.35 19.12
C ARG A 178 -5.82 0.13 19.88
N LEU A 179 -4.86 -0.58 19.28
CA LEU A 179 -3.57 -0.90 19.91
C LEU A 179 -2.41 -0.42 19.03
N ASP A 180 -1.64 0.54 19.56
CA ASP A 180 -0.52 1.17 18.86
C ASP A 180 0.72 0.26 18.74
N ASP A 181 0.80 -0.81 19.55
CA ASP A 181 1.90 -1.79 19.56
C ASP A 181 1.79 -2.86 18.45
N LEU A 182 0.75 -2.79 17.60
CA LEU A 182 0.59 -3.69 16.46
C LEU A 182 1.27 -3.11 15.22
N TYR A 183 2.16 -3.90 14.64
CA TYR A 183 2.89 -3.58 13.42
C TYR A 183 2.46 -4.50 12.28
N ILE A 184 2.78 -4.09 11.04
CA ILE A 184 2.63 -4.94 9.85
C ILE A 184 4.01 -5.11 9.22
N GLU A 185 4.50 -6.34 9.17
CA GLU A 185 5.69 -6.70 8.42
C GLU A 185 5.29 -7.34 7.09
N THR A 186 6.03 -7.02 6.02
CA THR A 186 5.88 -7.63 4.69
C THR A 186 7.23 -8.15 4.24
N PHE A 187 7.29 -9.41 3.83
CA PHE A 187 8.49 -10.02 3.26
C PHE A 187 8.14 -10.82 2.00
N GLU A 188 9.08 -10.95 1.08
CA GLU A 188 8.93 -11.82 -0.09
C GLU A 188 9.68 -13.15 0.15
N ILE A 189 9.13 -14.26 -0.34
CA ILE A 189 9.76 -15.59 -0.20
C ILE A 189 11.17 -15.60 -0.82
N LYS A 190 11.38 -14.80 -1.87
CA LYS A 190 12.67 -14.67 -2.58
C LYS A 190 13.78 -14.07 -1.72
N ASP A 191 13.45 -13.21 -0.76
CA ASP A 191 14.41 -12.56 0.14
C ASP A 191 15.10 -13.58 1.05
N VAL A 192 14.41 -14.69 1.35
CA VAL A 192 14.90 -15.80 2.18
C VAL A 192 15.65 -16.83 1.33
N LYS A 193 15.07 -17.18 0.17
CA LYS A 193 15.62 -18.16 -0.76
C LYS A 193 15.07 -17.94 -2.15
N THR A 194 15.94 -17.86 -3.15
CA THR A 194 15.56 -17.83 -4.56
C THR A 194 14.93 -19.17 -4.95
N LEU A 195 13.60 -19.18 -5.09
CA LEU A 195 12.79 -20.35 -5.43
C LEU A 195 11.96 -20.04 -6.68
N ASN A 196 12.04 -20.92 -7.68
CA ASN A 196 11.37 -20.75 -8.97
C ASN A 196 10.32 -21.85 -9.19
N GLY A 197 9.23 -21.52 -9.90
CA GLY A 197 8.20 -22.47 -10.36
C GLY A 197 7.66 -23.38 -9.25
N ASP A 198 7.70 -24.68 -9.50
CA ASP A 198 7.23 -25.74 -8.60
C ASP A 198 7.80 -25.65 -7.18
N HIS A 199 9.04 -25.19 -7.03
CA HIS A 199 9.65 -25.05 -5.70
C HIS A 199 9.04 -23.90 -4.90
N LEU A 200 8.63 -22.81 -5.55
CA LEU A 200 7.90 -21.71 -4.92
C LEU A 200 6.48 -22.15 -4.55
N SER A 201 5.76 -22.78 -5.47
CA SER A 201 4.42 -23.35 -5.21
C SER A 201 4.43 -24.35 -4.04
N ARG A 202 5.44 -25.23 -4.00
CA ARG A 202 5.65 -26.18 -2.89
C ARG A 202 6.00 -25.50 -1.58
N ALA A 203 6.76 -24.40 -1.59
CA ALA A 203 7.03 -23.62 -0.38
C ALA A 203 5.75 -22.97 0.15
N ILE A 204 4.97 -22.31 -0.71
CA ILE A 204 3.65 -21.74 -0.38
C ILE A 204 2.73 -22.81 0.24
N GLY A 205 2.62 -23.97 -0.40
CA GLY A 205 1.81 -25.09 0.08
C GLY A 205 2.23 -25.63 1.46
N ARG A 206 3.50 -25.48 1.84
CA ARG A 206 3.98 -25.84 3.20
C ARG A 206 3.62 -24.80 4.26
N ILE A 207 3.64 -23.51 3.90
CA ILE A 207 3.29 -22.41 4.79
C ILE A 207 1.79 -22.42 5.10
N ALA A 208 0.95 -22.59 4.07
CA ALA A 208 -0.48 -22.82 4.25
C ALA A 208 -0.73 -24.14 5.00
N GLY A 209 -0.13 -25.24 4.52
CA GLY A 209 -0.48 -26.59 4.91
C GLY A 209 -1.85 -27.01 4.36
N LYS A 210 -2.25 -28.25 4.68
CA LYS A 210 -3.59 -28.74 4.33
C LYS A 210 -4.66 -27.84 4.98
N ASP A 211 -5.57 -27.32 4.16
CA ASP A 211 -6.69 -26.45 4.56
C ASP A 211 -6.27 -25.21 5.38
N GLY A 212 -5.04 -24.71 5.22
CA GLY A 212 -4.52 -23.58 6.01
C GLY A 212 -4.11 -23.94 7.45
N LYS A 213 -4.10 -25.22 7.83
CA LYS A 213 -3.85 -25.66 9.22
C LYS A 213 -2.47 -25.26 9.76
N THR A 214 -1.42 -25.25 8.92
CA THR A 214 -0.08 -24.84 9.35
C THR A 214 -0.06 -23.34 9.64
N LYS A 215 -0.64 -22.53 8.74
CA LYS A 215 -0.82 -21.09 8.92
C LYS A 215 -1.58 -20.80 10.23
N PHE A 216 -2.74 -21.41 10.42
CA PHE A 216 -3.59 -21.19 11.60
C PHE A 216 -2.89 -21.61 12.91
N ALA A 217 -2.10 -22.69 12.88
CA ALA A 217 -1.30 -23.10 14.02
C ALA A 217 -0.21 -22.08 14.39
N ILE A 218 0.45 -21.44 13.41
CA ILE A 218 1.40 -20.35 13.64
C ILE A 218 0.68 -19.13 14.22
N GLU A 219 -0.43 -18.70 13.60
CA GLU A 219 -1.24 -17.55 14.02
C GLU A 219 -1.67 -17.68 15.49
N ASN A 220 -2.24 -18.83 15.87
CA ASN A 220 -2.69 -19.07 17.25
C ASN A 220 -1.51 -19.20 18.24
N ALA A 221 -0.40 -19.83 17.85
CA ALA A 221 0.77 -19.99 18.73
C ALA A 221 1.48 -18.66 18.99
N THR A 222 1.55 -17.77 18.00
CA THR A 222 2.25 -16.49 18.08
C THR A 222 1.33 -15.29 18.35
N ARG A 223 0.01 -15.46 18.37
CA ARG A 223 -0.98 -14.37 18.45
C ARG A 223 -0.80 -13.33 17.34
N THR A 224 -0.52 -13.81 16.13
CA THR A 224 -0.37 -12.97 14.92
C THR A 224 -1.47 -13.28 13.91
N ARG A 225 -1.62 -12.41 12.92
CA ARG A 225 -2.43 -12.64 11.72
C ARG A 225 -1.51 -12.68 10.52
N ILE A 226 -1.73 -13.63 9.62
CA ILE A 226 -0.89 -13.84 8.44
C ILE A 226 -1.75 -13.79 7.19
N VAL A 227 -1.35 -12.99 6.21
CA VAL A 227 -1.92 -13.01 4.85
C VAL A 227 -0.85 -13.51 3.90
N LEU A 228 -1.20 -14.50 3.08
CA LEU A 228 -0.31 -15.08 2.08
C LEU A 228 -0.83 -14.66 0.71
N ALA A 229 -0.02 -13.92 -0.03
CA ALA A 229 -0.32 -13.32 -1.33
C ALA A 229 0.77 -13.76 -2.33
N ASP A 230 0.64 -15.00 -2.80
CA ASP A 230 1.59 -15.70 -3.67
C ASP A 230 3.04 -15.64 -3.17
N SER A 231 3.86 -14.73 -3.72
CA SER A 231 5.25 -14.55 -3.31
C SER A 231 5.41 -13.72 -2.04
N LYS A 232 4.43 -12.88 -1.69
CA LYS A 232 4.50 -11.94 -0.56
C LYS A 232 3.70 -12.44 0.62
N ILE A 233 4.24 -12.25 1.81
CA ILE A 233 3.62 -12.65 3.06
C ILE A 233 3.58 -11.44 3.98
N HIS A 234 2.39 -11.15 4.49
CA HIS A 234 2.14 -10.06 5.42
C HIS A 234 1.85 -10.66 6.80
N ILE A 235 2.53 -10.18 7.84
CA ILE A 235 2.29 -10.57 9.24
C ILE A 235 1.90 -9.32 10.02
N LEU A 236 0.79 -9.41 10.76
CA LEU A 236 0.30 -8.38 11.67
C LEU A 236 0.37 -8.90 13.11
N GLY A 237 0.89 -8.08 14.03
CA GLY A 237 0.97 -8.39 15.46
C GLY A 237 1.96 -7.51 16.21
N GLY A 238 2.24 -7.84 17.47
CA GLY A 238 3.30 -7.15 18.22
C GLY A 238 4.70 -7.51 17.71
N PHE A 239 5.67 -6.60 17.81
CA PHE A 239 7.03 -6.76 17.25
C PHE A 239 7.70 -8.12 17.57
N THR A 240 7.69 -8.52 18.85
CA THR A 240 8.25 -9.83 19.29
C THR A 240 7.50 -11.00 18.67
N HIS A 241 6.16 -10.92 18.57
CA HIS A 241 5.31 -11.96 18.02
C HIS A 241 5.54 -12.15 16.52
N ILE A 242 5.66 -11.04 15.77
CA ILE A 242 6.00 -11.05 14.34
C ILE A 242 7.35 -11.74 14.12
N ARG A 243 8.37 -11.42 14.92
CA ARG A 243 9.70 -12.04 14.81
C ARG A 243 9.63 -13.58 14.94
N MET A 244 8.87 -14.11 15.90
CA MET A 244 8.71 -15.56 16.08
C MET A 244 7.90 -16.22 14.95
N ALA A 245 6.86 -15.53 14.45
CA ALA A 245 6.07 -15.99 13.31
C ALA A 245 6.92 -16.04 12.04
N ARG A 246 7.70 -14.98 11.78
CA ARG A 246 8.65 -14.89 10.66
C ARG A 246 9.70 -16.00 10.70
N GLU A 247 10.33 -16.26 11.84
CA GLU A 247 11.30 -17.35 12.00
C GLU A 247 10.68 -18.73 11.69
N SER A 248 9.43 -18.94 12.11
CA SER A 248 8.68 -20.17 11.83
C SER A 248 8.35 -20.33 10.35
N VAL A 249 7.95 -19.25 9.66
CA VAL A 249 7.66 -19.26 8.22
C VAL A 249 8.95 -19.40 7.39
N VAL A 250 10.03 -18.69 7.75
CA VAL A 250 11.38 -18.86 7.17
C VAL A 250 11.83 -20.31 7.29
N SER A 251 11.65 -20.94 8.45
CA SER A 251 11.99 -22.35 8.67
C SER A 251 11.25 -23.30 7.72
N LEU A 252 9.97 -23.02 7.41
CA LEU A 252 9.17 -23.80 6.45
C LEU A 252 9.64 -23.59 5.00
N ILE A 253 9.99 -22.34 4.62
CA ILE A 253 10.55 -21.99 3.30
C ILE A 253 11.89 -22.70 3.06
N LEU A 254 12.79 -22.67 4.05
CA LEU A 254 14.13 -23.24 3.94
C LEU A 254 14.14 -24.77 3.75
N GLY A 255 13.14 -25.47 4.29
CA GLY A 255 13.01 -26.92 4.13
C GLY A 255 12.60 -27.70 5.39
N SER A 256 12.43 -27.06 6.54
CA SER A 256 12.16 -27.76 7.81
C SER A 256 10.84 -28.55 7.80
N PRO A 257 10.83 -29.82 8.24
CA PRO A 257 9.60 -30.62 8.35
C PRO A 257 8.57 -29.93 9.27
N PRO A 258 7.27 -29.91 8.92
CA PRO A 258 6.23 -29.26 9.74
C PRO A 258 6.20 -29.73 11.19
N GLY A 259 6.45 -31.03 11.46
CA GLY A 259 6.54 -31.56 12.81
C GLY A 259 7.60 -30.88 13.69
N LYS A 260 8.78 -30.55 13.14
CA LYS A 260 9.82 -29.80 13.84
C LYS A 260 9.36 -28.36 14.14
N VAL A 261 8.67 -27.74 13.19
CA VAL A 261 8.14 -26.37 13.33
C VAL A 261 7.05 -26.33 14.41
N TYR A 262 6.15 -27.33 14.48
CA TYR A 262 5.17 -27.43 15.56
C TYR A 262 5.82 -27.64 16.94
N GLY A 263 6.90 -28.43 17.03
CA GLY A 263 7.68 -28.57 18.26
C GLY A 263 8.28 -27.25 18.73
N ASN A 264 8.91 -26.50 17.82
CA ASN A 264 9.46 -25.18 18.11
C ASN A 264 8.36 -24.18 18.50
N LEU A 265 7.26 -24.10 17.76
CA LEU A 265 6.11 -23.25 18.06
C LEU A 265 5.53 -23.53 19.45
N ARG A 266 5.43 -24.80 19.86
CA ARG A 266 4.94 -25.16 21.20
C ARG A 266 5.86 -24.64 22.30
N THR A 267 7.18 -24.86 22.16
CA THR A 267 8.18 -24.37 23.12
C THR A 267 8.18 -22.84 23.20
N VAL A 268 8.08 -22.15 22.06
CA VAL A 268 7.98 -20.70 21.98
C VAL A 268 6.68 -20.19 22.62
N ALA A 269 5.53 -20.80 22.30
CA ALA A 269 4.24 -20.41 22.86
C ALA A 269 4.16 -20.64 24.38
N SER A 270 4.77 -21.71 24.92
CA SER A 270 4.91 -21.89 26.37
C SER A 270 5.73 -20.75 26.99
N ARG A 271 6.92 -20.45 26.47
CA ARG A 271 7.78 -19.37 26.98
C ARG A 271 7.12 -17.99 26.92
N LEU A 272 6.34 -17.70 25.87
CA LEU A 272 5.58 -16.45 25.77
C LEU A 272 4.42 -16.38 26.77
N LYS A 273 3.85 -17.52 27.17
CA LYS A 273 2.81 -17.61 28.21
C LYS A 273 3.37 -17.60 29.63
N GLU A 274 4.61 -18.05 29.84
CA GLU A 274 5.28 -18.04 31.15
C GLU A 274 5.87 -16.66 31.52
N ARG A 275 6.03 -15.76 30.53
CA ARG A 275 6.60 -14.42 30.73
C ARG A 275 5.61 -13.38 31.28
N TYR A 276 4.33 -13.74 31.39
CA TYR A 276 3.20 -12.88 31.76
C TYR A 276 2.16 -13.65 32.58
#